data_AF-A0A1R0KFW9-F1
#
_entry.id   AF-A0A1R0KFW9-F1
#
_cell.length_a   1.000
_cell.length_b   1.000
_cell.length_c   1.000
_cell.angle_alpha   90.00
_cell.angle_beta   90.00
_cell.angle_gamma   90.00
#
_symmetry.space_group_name_H-M   'P 1'
#
loop_
_entity.id
_entity.type
_entity.pdbx_description
1 polymer ?
#
loop_
_entity_poly.entity_id
_entity_poly.type
_entity_poly.pdbx_seq_one_letter_code
_entity_poly.pdbx_strand_id
1 'polypeptide(L)'
;MTGPDGLLKLFTKNVPETALNEEAPECLGHGKNQAEPDRESTNVRNDTRPKMVVSDAAGEIGINVPRDRESTFESQIARSGNDGLPRWMTPCCRCRE
;
A
#
# COMPACT_ATOMS: atom_id res chain seq x y z
N MET A 1 -14.47 14.63 21.09
CA MET A 1 -13.18 14.02 20.68
C MET A 1 -13.33 12.95 19.59
N THR A 2 -14.52 12.37 19.41
CA THR A 2 -14.88 11.42 18.34
C THR A 2 -15.92 12.04 17.41
N GLY A 3 -15.49 12.98 16.56
CA GLY A 3 -16.30 13.45 15.42
C GLY A 3 -16.09 12.59 14.17
N PRO A 4 -16.77 12.86 13.05
CA PRO A 4 -16.64 12.12 11.79
C PRO A 4 -15.22 12.10 11.20
N ASP A 5 -14.38 13.07 11.58
CA ASP A 5 -12.93 13.13 11.31
C ASP A 5 -12.12 13.18 12.62
N GLY A 6 -12.61 12.46 13.63
CA GLY A 6 -12.04 12.45 14.97
C GLY A 6 -10.65 11.80 15.05
N LEU A 7 -9.99 12.01 16.18
CA LEU A 7 -8.63 11.53 16.46
C LEU A 7 -8.47 10.01 16.23
N LEU A 8 -9.49 9.23 16.58
CA LEU A 8 -9.49 7.78 16.35
C LEU A 8 -9.33 7.43 14.87
N LYS A 9 -10.07 8.11 13.99
CA LYS A 9 -10.00 7.88 12.54
C LYS A 9 -8.62 8.21 11.98
N LEU A 10 -7.99 9.28 12.47
CA LEU A 10 -6.62 9.65 12.11
C LEU A 10 -5.62 8.58 12.56
N PHE A 11 -5.72 8.11 13.79
CA PHE A 11 -4.82 7.08 14.30
C PHE A 11 -4.98 5.75 13.55
N THR A 12 -6.23 5.32 13.35
CA THR A 12 -6.55 4.09 12.60
C THR A 12 -6.19 4.20 11.12
N LYS A 13 -6.18 5.40 10.54
CA LYS A 13 -5.66 5.66 9.18
C LYS A 13 -4.14 5.54 9.09
N ASN A 14 -3.42 6.10 10.06
CA ASN A 14 -1.96 6.19 10.00
C ASN A 14 -1.28 4.82 10.00
N VAL A 15 -1.76 3.88 10.82
CA VAL A 15 -1.17 2.53 10.94
C VAL A 15 -1.07 1.81 9.59
N PRO A 16 -2.18 1.62 8.82
CA PRO A 16 -2.09 0.97 7.52
C PRO A 16 -1.29 1.81 6.50
N GLU A 17 -1.38 3.14 6.50
CA GLU A 17 -0.57 3.97 5.58
C GLU A 17 0.93 3.83 5.83
N THR A 18 1.36 3.80 7.10
CA THR A 18 2.76 3.54 7.46
C THR A 18 3.19 2.15 7.02
N ALA A 19 2.40 1.12 7.32
CA ALA A 19 2.74 -0.25 6.95
C ALA A 19 2.82 -0.42 5.41
N LEU A 20 1.91 0.20 4.65
CA LEU A 20 1.95 0.21 3.18
C LEU A 20 3.19 0.93 2.63
N ASN A 21 3.64 2.00 3.30
CA ASN A 21 4.85 2.72 2.89
C ASN A 21 6.12 1.89 3.06
N GLU A 22 6.14 0.96 4.01
CA GLU A 22 7.22 -0.01 4.20
C GLU A 22 7.10 -1.22 3.24
N GLU A 23 5.89 -1.62 2.84
CA GLU A 23 5.68 -2.72 1.88
C GLU A 23 6.14 -2.35 0.44
N ALA A 24 5.88 -1.11 0.01
CA ALA A 24 6.23 -0.66 -1.34
C ALA A 24 7.72 -0.77 -1.72
N PRO A 25 8.71 -0.38 -0.87
CA PRO A 25 10.12 -0.52 -1.20
C PRO A 25 10.59 -1.97 -1.23
N GLU A 26 9.99 -2.89 -0.47
CA GLU A 26 10.29 -4.33 -0.57
C GLU A 26 9.96 -4.86 -1.97
N CYS A 27 8.88 -4.34 -2.56
CA CYS A 27 8.43 -4.66 -3.91
C CYS A 27 9.26 -4.01 -5.02
N LEU A 28 9.60 -2.73 -4.86
CA LEU A 28 10.34 -1.95 -5.85
C LEU A 28 11.85 -2.17 -5.78
N GLY A 29 12.35 -2.72 -4.67
CA GLY A 29 13.76 -2.88 -4.38
C GLY A 29 14.48 -1.59 -3.97
N HIS A 30 13.76 -0.49 -3.78
CA HIS A 30 14.33 0.79 -3.39
C HIS A 30 13.33 1.69 -2.65
N GLY A 31 13.86 2.59 -1.81
CA GLY A 31 13.07 3.61 -1.12
C GLY A 31 12.53 4.71 -2.04
N LYS A 32 11.67 5.58 -1.48
CA LYS A 32 11.14 6.74 -2.21
C LYS A 32 12.28 7.65 -2.64
N ASN A 33 12.33 8.00 -3.93
CA ASN A 33 13.38 8.84 -4.53
C ASN A 33 14.80 8.27 -4.43
N GLN A 34 14.94 6.95 -4.25
CA GLN A 34 16.23 6.26 -4.14
C GLN A 34 16.41 5.20 -5.24
N ALA A 35 15.77 5.41 -6.40
CA ALA A 35 15.97 4.53 -7.53
C ALA A 35 17.37 4.73 -8.12
N GLU A 36 18.17 3.67 -8.16
CA GLU A 36 19.49 3.69 -8.79
C GLU A 36 19.37 3.93 -10.31
N PRO A 37 20.29 4.71 -10.91
CA PRO A 37 20.23 5.02 -12.34
C PRO A 37 20.53 3.82 -13.25
N ASP A 38 21.28 2.83 -12.76
CA ASP A 38 21.79 1.69 -13.55
C ASP A 38 21.04 0.37 -13.26
N ARG A 39 19.76 0.47 -12.89
CA ARG A 39 18.91 -0.70 -12.59
C ARG A 39 18.19 -1.21 -13.84
N GLU A 40 17.96 -2.52 -13.88
CA GLU A 40 17.22 -3.18 -14.97
C GLU A 40 15.73 -2.75 -15.04
N SER A 41 15.11 -2.48 -13.88
CA SER A 41 13.69 -2.12 -13.81
C SER A 41 13.45 -0.64 -14.07
N THR A 42 12.56 -0.33 -15.02
CA THR A 42 12.05 1.04 -15.22
C THR A 42 10.99 1.43 -14.20
N ASN A 43 10.49 0.48 -13.41
CA ASN A 43 9.38 0.71 -12.52
C ASN A 43 9.77 1.62 -11.36
N VAL A 44 9.00 2.67 -11.11
CA VAL A 44 9.22 3.61 -10.00
C VAL A 44 7.94 3.79 -9.23
N ARG A 45 8.04 4.21 -7.97
CA ARG A 45 6.87 4.62 -7.21
C ARG A 45 6.17 5.81 -7.88
N ASN A 46 4.88 5.64 -8.15
CA ASN A 46 4.00 6.61 -8.80
C ASN A 46 2.93 7.09 -7.81
N ASP A 47 3.30 8.05 -6.96
CA ASP A 47 2.45 8.67 -5.94
C ASP A 47 1.58 7.66 -5.15
N THR A 48 0.36 8.05 -4.77
CA THR A 48 -0.57 7.23 -3.99
C THR A 48 -1.96 7.31 -4.61
N ARG A 49 -2.80 6.32 -4.33
CA ARG A 49 -4.20 6.26 -4.74
C ARG A 49 -5.11 6.17 -3.50
N PRO A 50 -6.26 6.88 -3.48
CA PRO A 50 -7.19 6.76 -2.37
C PRO A 50 -7.88 5.39 -2.40
N LYS A 51 -8.08 4.80 -1.21
CA LYS A 51 -8.88 3.59 -1.00
C LYS A 51 -9.69 3.71 0.28
N MET A 52 -10.94 3.27 0.23
CA MET A 52 -11.79 3.17 1.41
C MET A 52 -11.61 1.81 2.07
N VAL A 53 -11.36 1.81 3.38
CA VAL A 53 -11.27 0.63 4.22
C VAL A 53 -12.30 0.76 5.33
N VAL A 54 -13.01 -0.34 5.60
CA VAL A 54 -13.95 -0.41 6.71
C VAL A 54 -13.20 -0.92 7.94
N SER A 55 -13.26 -0.16 9.03
CA SER A 55 -12.72 -0.54 10.34
C SER A 55 -13.85 -0.68 11.35
N ASP A 56 -13.83 -1.75 12.14
CA ASP A 56 -14.86 -2.00 13.16
C ASP A 56 -14.95 -0.87 14.21
N ALA A 57 -13.81 -0.25 14.56
CA ALA A 57 -13.75 0.75 15.62
C ALA A 57 -14.02 2.19 15.13
N ALA A 58 -13.75 2.48 13.86
CA ALA A 58 -13.72 3.85 13.33
C ALA A 58 -14.59 4.04 12.07
N GLY A 59 -15.28 2.99 11.62
CA GLY A 59 -16.12 3.01 10.42
C GLY A 59 -15.28 3.07 9.14
N GLU A 60 -15.82 3.73 8.12
CA GLU A 60 -15.15 3.92 6.83
C GLU A 60 -14.02 4.95 6.92
N ILE A 61 -12.81 4.54 6.51
CA ILE A 61 -11.60 5.37 6.54
C ILE A 61 -10.99 5.40 5.14
N GLY A 62 -10.70 6.60 4.65
CA GLY A 62 -9.90 6.79 3.45
C GLY A 62 -8.41 6.71 3.76
N ILE A 63 -7.71 5.79 3.10
CA ILE A 63 -6.26 5.63 3.16
C ILE A 63 -5.64 5.89 1.78
N ASN A 64 -4.37 6.31 1.77
CA ASN A 64 -3.56 6.52 0.58
C ASN A 64 -2.63 5.32 0.39
N VAL A 65 -2.89 4.55 -0.67
CA VAL A 65 -2.14 3.33 -0.96
C VAL A 65 -1.05 3.63 -2.01
N PRO A 66 0.23 3.30 -1.78
CA PRO A 66 1.33 3.46 -2.73
C PRO A 66 1.08 2.78 -4.06
N ARG A 67 1.37 3.44 -5.19
CA ARG A 67 1.32 2.79 -6.50
C ARG A 67 2.70 2.83 -7.15
N ASP A 68 2.96 1.92 -8.06
CA ASP A 68 4.11 1.92 -8.95
C ASP A 68 3.71 2.36 -10.37
N ARG A 69 4.69 2.73 -11.18
CA ARG A 69 4.50 3.24 -12.55
C ARG A 69 3.90 2.17 -13.46
N GLU A 70 4.30 0.92 -13.26
CA GLU A 70 3.86 -0.23 -14.06
C GLU A 70 2.56 -0.86 -13.53
N SER A 71 2.04 -0.38 -12.38
CA SER A 71 0.83 -0.91 -11.73
C SER A 71 0.90 -2.40 -11.39
N THR A 72 2.09 -2.84 -11.00
CA THR A 72 2.41 -4.22 -10.61
C THR A 72 2.39 -4.44 -9.09
N PHE A 73 2.38 -3.35 -8.31
CA PHE A 73 2.33 -3.39 -6.85
C PHE A 73 0.93 -3.78 -6.36
N GLU A 74 0.83 -4.95 -5.73
CA GLU A 74 -0.38 -5.45 -5.08
C GLU A 74 -0.17 -5.48 -3.57
N SER A 75 -0.84 -4.57 -2.84
CA SER A 75 -0.67 -4.48 -1.40
C SER A 75 -1.34 -5.63 -0.67
N GLN A 76 -0.59 -6.30 0.20
CA GLN A 76 -1.09 -7.37 1.06
C GLN A 76 -1.92 -6.82 2.24
N ILE A 77 -1.56 -5.63 2.74
CA ILE A 77 -2.26 -4.97 3.86
C ILE A 77 -3.64 -4.46 3.44
N ALA A 78 -3.74 -3.91 2.23
CA ALA A 78 -4.97 -3.32 1.69
C ALA A 78 -5.35 -3.99 0.36
N ARG A 79 -5.53 -5.32 0.38
CA ARG A 79 -5.85 -6.17 -0.77
C ARG A 79 -7.09 -5.69 -1.53
N SER A 80 -7.11 -5.80 -2.85
CA SER A 80 -8.31 -5.57 -3.65
C SER A 80 -9.27 -6.75 -3.46
N GLY A 81 -10.58 -6.49 -3.58
CA GLY A 81 -11.60 -7.50 -3.29
C GLY A 81 -11.64 -8.70 -4.25
N ASN A 82 -10.79 -8.71 -5.29
CA ASN A 82 -10.80 -9.72 -6.35
C ASN A 82 -9.67 -10.75 -6.23
N ASP A 83 -8.91 -10.69 -5.14
CA ASP A 83 -7.60 -11.29 -5.08
C ASP A 83 -7.71 -12.62 -4.33
N GLY A 84 -8.40 -13.60 -4.93
CA GLY A 84 -8.80 -14.89 -4.33
C GLY A 84 -7.67 -15.86 -3.90
N LEU A 85 -6.50 -15.37 -3.52
CA LEU A 85 -5.36 -16.16 -3.04
C LEU A 85 -5.05 -15.87 -1.56
N PRO A 86 -4.66 -16.90 -0.78
CA PRO A 86 -4.35 -16.74 0.64
C PRO A 86 -3.05 -15.94 0.86
N ARG A 87 -2.95 -15.33 2.05
CA ARG A 87 -1.90 -14.39 2.49
C ARG A 87 -0.45 -14.87 2.28
N TRP A 88 -0.18 -16.17 2.28
CA TRP A 88 1.16 -16.74 2.15
C TRP A 88 1.51 -17.23 0.74
N MET A 89 0.55 -17.20 -0.20
CA MET A 89 0.74 -17.63 -1.60
C MET A 89 0.81 -16.46 -2.59
N THR A 90 0.61 -15.22 -2.15
CA THR A 90 0.71 -14.06 -3.05
C THR A 90 2.06 -13.39 -2.82
N PRO A 91 3.03 -13.50 -3.74
CA PRO A 91 4.25 -12.71 -3.65
C PRO A 91 3.89 -11.23 -3.79
N CYS A 92 4.50 -10.39 -2.94
CA CYS A 92 4.19 -8.97 -2.74
C CYS A 92 4.15 -8.17 -4.05
N CYS A 93 5.01 -8.56 -4.98
CA CYS A 93 4.93 -8.29 -6.40
C CYS A 93 5.19 -9.65 -7.05
N ARG A 94 4.68 -9.90 -8.24
CA ARG A 94 4.95 -11.13 -8.98
C ARG A 94 6.47 -11.23 -9.21
N CYS A 95 7.20 -11.84 -8.27
CA CYS A 95 8.55 -12.35 -8.43
C CYS A 95 8.46 -13.40 -9.53
N ARG A 96 8.53 -12.94 -10.78
CA ARG A 96 8.93 -13.79 -11.87
C ARG A 96 10.43 -13.98 -11.68
N GLU A 97 10.81 -15.24 -11.54
CA GLU A 97 12.19 -15.72 -11.64
C GLU A 97 12.97 -15.03 -12.77
#